data_AF-A0A378ANQ6-F1
#
_entry.id   AF-A0A378ANQ6-F1
#
_cell.length_a   1.000
_cell.length_b   1.000
_cell.length_c   1.000
_cell.angle_alpha   90.00
_cell.angle_beta   90.00
_cell.angle_gamma   90.00
#
_symmetry.space_group_name_H-M   'P 1'
#
loop_
_entity.id
_entity.type
_entity.pdbx_description
1 polymer ?
#
loop_
_entity_poly.entity_id
_entity_poly.type
_entity_poly.pdbx_seq_one_letter_code
_entity_poly.pdbx_strand_id
1 'polypeptide(L)'
;MPGQPMYYVIPAKAANPQLARDFIALATSPEVQAQGIVKQFNWYPGIDAGQVKPKLDAATWQKLFAEISPEALAKYGKSFPIAPYFDDIKEGYESQVAN
;
A
#
# COMPACT_ATOMS: atom_id res chain seq x y z
N MET A 1 -8.48 2.31 -10.23
CA MET A 1 -7.02 2.40 -10.14
C MET A 1 -6.49 1.19 -9.37
N PRO A 2 -6.20 0.07 -10.05
CA PRO A 2 -5.41 -1.00 -9.46
C PRO A 2 -4.01 -0.45 -9.14
N GLY A 3 -3.50 -0.66 -7.93
CA GLY A 3 -2.09 -0.39 -7.59
C GLY A 3 -1.76 0.95 -6.94
N GLN A 4 -2.73 1.76 -6.49
CA GLN A 4 -2.39 2.85 -5.57
C GLN A 4 -1.99 2.26 -4.20
N PRO A 5 -0.91 2.76 -3.55
CA PRO A 5 -0.56 2.32 -2.22
C PRO A 5 -1.72 2.59 -1.26
N MET A 6 -2.21 1.54 -0.63
CA MET A 6 -3.26 1.64 0.38
C MET A 6 -2.60 1.93 1.73
N TYR A 7 -2.99 3.03 2.37
CA TYR A 7 -2.47 3.42 3.68
C TYR A 7 -3.50 3.15 4.76
N TYR A 8 -3.03 2.69 5.92
CA TYR A 8 -3.84 2.74 7.13
C TYR A 8 -3.82 4.16 7.70
N VAL A 9 -5.00 4.66 8.09
CA VAL A 9 -5.15 5.94 8.76
C VAL A 9 -5.99 5.77 10.01
N ILE A 10 -5.59 6.46 11.09
CA ILE A 10 -6.38 6.54 12.32
C ILE A 10 -7.00 7.95 12.37
N PRO A 11 -8.34 8.07 12.39
CA PRO A 11 -8.97 9.37 12.58
C PRO A 11 -8.51 10.03 13.88
N ALA A 12 -8.29 11.35 13.86
CA ALA A 12 -7.83 12.10 15.03
C ALA A 12 -8.75 11.95 16.25
N LYS A 13 -10.04 11.68 16.03
CA LYS A 13 -11.07 11.46 17.05
C LYS A 13 -11.57 10.00 17.09
N ALA A 14 -10.72 9.04 16.74
CA ALA A 14 -11.10 7.62 16.82
C ALA A 14 -11.51 7.26 18.26
N ALA A 15 -12.62 6.54 18.42
CA ALA A 15 -13.11 6.14 19.73
C ALA A 15 -12.14 5.22 20.50
N ASN A 16 -11.34 4.43 19.76
CA ASN A 16 -10.36 3.48 20.31
C ASN A 16 -9.01 3.64 19.60
N PRO A 17 -8.27 4.74 19.83
CA PRO A 17 -7.07 5.05 19.05
C PRO A 17 -5.93 4.05 19.32
N GLN A 18 -5.85 3.50 20.54
CA GLN A 18 -4.81 2.53 20.88
C GLN A 18 -5.06 1.19 20.17
N LEU A 19 -6.28 0.65 20.26
CA LEU A 19 -6.63 -0.60 19.57
C LEU A 19 -6.42 -0.49 18.04
N ALA A 20 -6.70 0.68 17.46
CA ALA A 20 -6.43 0.93 16.05
C ALA A 20 -4.92 0.85 15.73
N ARG A 21 -4.04 1.39 16.59
CA ARG A 21 -2.58 1.26 16.44
C ARG A 21 -2.13 -0.19 16.56
N ASP A 22 -2.64 -0.91 17.55
CA ASP A 22 -2.28 -2.31 17.78
C ASP A 22 -2.72 -3.19 16.61
N PHE A 23 -3.91 -2.93 16.06
CA PHE A 23 -4.39 -3.60 14.85
C PHE A 23 -3.51 -3.28 13.64
N ILE A 24 -3.14 -2.01 13.42
CA ILE A 24 -2.25 -1.65 12.31
C ILE A 24 -0.91 -2.36 12.47
N ALA A 25 -0.32 -2.39 13.67
CA ALA A 25 0.93 -3.08 13.93
C ALA A 25 0.84 -4.59 13.59
N LEU A 26 -0.27 -5.24 13.96
CA LEU A 26 -0.55 -6.62 13.59
C LEU A 26 -0.69 -6.78 12.07
N ALA A 27 -1.52 -5.94 11.43
CA ALA A 27 -1.80 -5.99 10.00
C ALA A 27 -0.55 -5.73 9.15
N THR A 28 0.37 -4.90 9.64
CA THR A 28 1.66 -4.60 9.00
C THR A 28 2.80 -5.49 9.51
N SER A 29 2.52 -6.57 10.24
CA SER A 29 3.56 -7.53 10.63
C SER A 29 4.02 -8.36 9.42
N PRO A 30 5.31 -8.76 9.35
CA PRO A 30 5.81 -9.58 8.25
C PRO A 30 5.03 -10.87 8.02
N GLU A 31 4.58 -11.52 9.10
CA GLU A 31 3.81 -12.76 9.05
C GLU A 31 2.44 -12.55 8.39
N VAL A 32 1.69 -11.52 8.81
CA VAL A 32 0.36 -11.22 8.27
C VAL A 32 0.47 -10.77 6.82
N GLN A 33 1.46 -9.94 6.48
CA GLN A 33 1.70 -9.50 5.11
C GLN A 33 2.09 -10.67 4.19
N ALA A 34 2.97 -11.58 4.64
CA ALA A 34 3.37 -12.74 3.86
C ALA A 34 2.18 -13.67 3.54
N GLN A 35 1.32 -13.93 4.52
CA GLN A 35 0.20 -14.86 4.35
C GLN A 35 -0.98 -14.19 3.64
N GLY A 36 -1.45 -13.08 4.19
CA GLY A 36 -2.69 -12.43 3.78
C GLY A 36 -2.57 -11.57 2.54
N ILE A 37 -1.38 -11.05 2.19
CA ILE A 37 -1.19 -10.19 1.02
C ILE A 37 -0.44 -10.94 -0.08
N VAL A 38 0.73 -11.49 0.23
CA VAL A 38 1.58 -12.12 -0.79
C VAL A 38 1.04 -13.48 -1.20
N LYS A 39 0.87 -14.43 -0.28
CA LYS A 39 0.47 -15.80 -0.65
C LYS A 39 -0.98 -15.89 -1.12
N GLN A 40 -1.88 -15.15 -0.46
CA GLN A 40 -3.31 -15.21 -0.78
C GLN A 40 -3.69 -14.42 -2.04
N PHE A 41 -3.11 -13.23 -2.25
CA PHE A 41 -3.51 -12.34 -3.36
C PHE A 41 -2.41 -12.10 -4.40
N ASN A 42 -1.18 -12.57 -4.17
CA ASN A 42 -0.03 -12.33 -5.04
C ASN A 42 0.22 -10.82 -5.26
N TRP A 43 -0.05 -10.01 -4.24
CA TRP A 43 0.18 -8.57 -4.24
C TRP A 43 1.51 -8.24 -3.58
N TYR A 44 2.09 -7.08 -3.92
CA TYR A 44 3.24 -6.55 -3.18
C TYR A 44 2.85 -6.27 -1.72
N PRO A 45 3.76 -6.54 -0.76
CA PRO A 45 3.47 -6.23 0.63
C PRO A 45 3.33 -4.71 0.83
N GLY A 46 2.48 -4.31 1.78
CA GLY A 46 2.32 -2.92 2.19
C GLY A 46 3.47 -2.40 3.07
N ILE A 47 4.49 -3.21 3.31
CA ILE A 47 5.70 -2.91 4.08
C ILE A 47 6.94 -3.23 3.24
N ASP A 48 8.13 -2.89 3.75
CA ASP A 48 9.39 -3.23 3.12
C ASP A 48 9.49 -4.74 2.78
N ALA A 49 9.70 -5.04 1.49
CA ALA A 49 9.71 -6.41 1.00
C ALA A 49 10.84 -7.26 1.62
N GLY A 50 11.95 -6.65 2.03
CA GLY A 50 13.05 -7.31 2.72
C GLY A 50 12.64 -7.88 4.08
N GLN A 51 11.70 -7.24 4.77
CA GLN A 51 11.15 -7.76 6.04
C GLN A 51 10.25 -8.98 5.83
N VAL A 52 9.59 -9.07 4.67
CA VAL A 52 8.67 -10.16 4.32
C VAL A 52 9.41 -11.36 3.72
N LYS A 53 10.54 -11.12 3.03
CA LYS A 53 11.35 -12.14 2.35
C LYS A 53 11.64 -13.39 3.20
N PRO A 54 12.00 -13.32 4.50
CA PRO A 54 12.26 -14.51 5.32
C PRO A 54 11.02 -15.38 5.58
N LYS A 55 9.81 -14.88 5.30
CA LYS A 55 8.52 -15.57 5.51
C LYS A 55 7.95 -16.21 4.24
N LEU A 56 8.66 -16.06 3.12
CA LEU A 56 8.26 -16.52 1.79
C LEU A 56 9.23 -17.59 1.29
N ASP A 57 8.70 -18.58 0.57
CA ASP A 57 9.53 -19.51 -0.19
C ASP A 57 10.09 -18.84 -1.46
N ALA A 58 11.13 -19.44 -2.03
CA ALA A 58 11.82 -18.89 -3.18
C ALA A 58 10.91 -18.76 -4.42
N ALA A 59 9.99 -19.70 -4.64
CA ALA A 59 9.12 -19.68 -5.80
C ALA A 59 8.10 -18.53 -5.71
N THR A 60 7.49 -18.33 -4.54
CA THR A 60 6.60 -17.20 -4.27
C THR A 60 7.33 -15.86 -4.45
N TRP A 61 8.56 -15.75 -3.92
CA TRP A 61 9.38 -14.54 -4.06
C TRP A 61 9.73 -14.23 -5.52
N GLN A 62 10.19 -15.23 -6.26
CA GLN A 62 10.55 -15.09 -7.68
C GLN A 62 9.34 -14.74 -8.53
N LYS A 63 8.17 -15.33 -8.24
CA LYS A 63 6.93 -14.99 -8.93
C LYS A 63 6.50 -13.54 -8.67
N LEU A 64 6.61 -13.08 -7.42
CA LEU A 64 6.19 -11.72 -7.05
C LEU A 64 7.06 -10.64 -7.69
N PHE A 65 8.38 -10.86 -7.75
CA PHE A 65 9.36 -9.88 -8.26
C PHE A 65 9.99 -10.33 -9.59
N ALA A 66 9.23 -11.04 -10.43
CA ALA A 66 9.72 -11.55 -11.71
C ALA A 66 10.08 -10.41 -12.69
N GLU A 67 9.31 -9.32 -12.66
CA GLU A 67 9.45 -8.20 -13.61
C GLU A 67 10.09 -6.97 -12.98
N ILE A 68 9.70 -6.64 -11.76
CA ILE A 68 10.17 -5.45 -11.04
C ILE A 68 10.76 -5.91 -9.72
N SER A 69 12.03 -5.59 -9.45
CA SER A 69 12.69 -5.96 -8.19
C SER A 69 12.30 -5.02 -7.04
N PRO A 70 12.47 -5.43 -5.77
CA PRO A 70 12.29 -4.54 -4.63
C PRO A 70 13.14 -3.27 -4.71
N GLU A 71 14.38 -3.39 -5.19
CA GLU A 71 15.31 -2.26 -5.33
C GLU A 71 14.83 -1.28 -6.42
N ALA A 72 14.29 -1.80 -7.52
CA ALA A 72 13.70 -0.98 -8.57
C ALA A 72 12.47 -0.21 -8.06
N LEU A 73 11.58 -0.87 -7.29
CA LEU A 73 10.44 -0.20 -6.65
C LEU A 73 10.88 0.87 -5.67
N ALA A 74 11.89 0.60 -4.83
CA ALA A 74 12.40 1.58 -3.86
C ALA A 74 13.04 2.79 -4.55
N LYS A 75 13.72 2.58 -5.68
CA LYS A 75 14.41 3.65 -6.43
C LYS A 75 13.49 4.47 -7.31
N TYR A 76 12.52 3.83 -7.97
CA TYR A 76 11.71 4.46 -9.02
C TYR A 76 10.24 4.64 -8.63
N GLY A 77 9.79 4.02 -7.54
CA GLY A 77 8.45 4.23 -6.98
C GLY A 77 8.28 5.69 -6.56
N LYS A 78 7.26 6.34 -7.11
CA LYS A 78 6.90 7.72 -6.77
C LYS A 78 5.55 7.73 -6.09
N SER A 79 5.43 8.49 -5.01
CA SER A 79 4.13 8.79 -4.43
C SER A 79 3.30 9.58 -5.43
N PHE A 80 2.07 9.14 -5.64
CA PHE A 80 1.11 9.90 -6.40
C PHE A 80 0.68 11.12 -5.58
N PRO A 81 0.71 12.35 -6.12
CA PRO A 81 0.26 13.55 -5.41
C PRO A 81 -1.26 13.59 -5.34
N ILE A 82 -1.84 12.72 -4.50
CA ILE A 82 -3.28 12.47 -4.38
C ILE A 82 -4.08 13.76 -4.18
N ALA A 83 -3.70 14.59 -3.19
CA ALA A 83 -4.42 15.82 -2.87
C ALA A 83 -4.42 16.82 -4.06
N PRO A 84 -3.25 17.26 -4.58
CA PRO A 84 -3.23 18.15 -5.74
C PRO A 84 -3.98 17.59 -6.95
N TYR A 85 -3.80 16.29 -7.24
CA TYR A 85 -4.51 15.65 -8.35
C TYR A 85 -6.04 15.71 -8.21
N PHE A 86 -6.57 15.44 -7.01
CA PHE A 86 -8.01 15.50 -6.80
C PHE A 86 -8.55 16.92 -6.72
N ASP A 87 -7.78 17.88 -6.22
CA ASP A 87 -8.13 19.30 -6.24
C ASP A 87 -8.24 19.81 -7.68
N ASP A 88 -7.23 19.53 -8.52
CA ASP A 88 -7.20 19.92 -9.94
C ASP A 88 -8.37 19.30 -10.72
N ILE A 89 -8.67 18.02 -10.47
CA ILE A 89 -9.82 17.34 -11.10
C ILE A 89 -11.13 17.97 -10.69
N LYS A 90 -11.29 18.27 -9.40
CA LYS A 90 -12.51 18.86 -8.88
C LYS A 90 -12.73 20.25 -9.48
N GLU A 91 -11.70 21.09 -9.50
CA GLU A 91 -11.76 22.43 -10.11
C GLU A 91 -12.08 22.35 -11.61
N GLY A 92 -11.41 21.45 -12.33
CA GLY A 92 -11.68 21.18 -13.74
C GLY A 92 -13.14 20.79 -13.98
N TYR A 93 -13.67 19.85 -13.19
CA TYR A 93 -15.07 19.43 -13.29
C TYR A 93 -16.05 20.56 -12.99
N GLU A 94 -15.85 21.28 -11.89
CA GLU A 94 -16.72 22.39 -11.47
C GLU A 94 -16.74 23.51 -12.53
N SER A 95 -15.60 23.81 -13.18
CA SER A 95 -15.53 24.82 -14.24
C SER A 95 -16.31 24.47 -15.52
N GLN A 96 -16.48 23.17 -15.81
CA GLN A 96 -17.08 22.68 -17.06
C GLN A 96 -18.56 22.31 -16.92
N VAL A 97 -19.00 21.91 -15.72
CA VAL A 97 -20.35 21.35 -15.52
C VAL A 97 -21.28 22.30 -14.76
N ALA A 98 -20.74 23.26 -13.99
CA ALA A 98 -21.55 24.20 -13.23
C ALA A 98 -21.94 25.48 -14.01
N ASN A 99 -21.63 25.56 -15.31
CA ASN A 99 -21.95 26.69 -16.20
C ASN A 99 -23.04 26.35 -17.23
#